data_AF-A0A525C072-F1
#
_entry.id   AF-A0A525C072-F1
#
_cell.length_a   1.000
_cell.length_b   1.000
_cell.length_c   1.000
_cell.angle_alpha   90.00
_cell.angle_beta   90.00
_cell.angle_gamma   90.00
#
_symmetry.space_group_name_H-M   'P 1'
#
loop_
_entity.id
_entity.type
_entity.pdbx_description
1 polymer ?
#
loop_
_entity_poly.entity_id
_entity_poly.type
_entity_poly.pdbx_seq_one_letter_code
_entity_poly.pdbx_strand_id
1 'polypeptide(L)'
;RYTRMAATLNAMPNPFFRNPLKEPRYLITRFLPWLPGFLSVVLRSSRRTRPVEAVLADITNNQPLIDMISQHFFKGTPANFALGYFANFQDYLYPQGGTGSIPQALTQYITAKGGRILTNTKAVTIDARQQILTDDQGTKHPYDALLWTADLKSLYRQLTSPPGSPPRQTAPRQDKIQDKIQKEAASYTAVPAGESVFTIFLAVDSPPESFSQISHGHFIYTPKTQGLGSTHRQRLANIKARFAATSKNELLAWLRDFCALNAYEISIPALKDPSLAPPGKTGLVISLLMDGELCTMIDKAGWFAEFKKAAADYMIETLEASIYPGLAQKIIFRQTATPLTIMERFASDNGAITGWSLEAPPPVPATLAGIMNTPKTAIPAVYKAGQWAYSPSGVPIAILTGRIAAWAIRSALKKRT
;
A
#
# COMPACT_ATOMS: atom_id res chain seq x y z
N ARG A 1 24.39 -10.09 0.94
CA ARG A 1 24.13 -9.79 -0.49
C ARG A 1 22.99 -8.77 -0.67
N TYR A 2 21.79 -9.03 -0.13
CA TYR A 2 20.62 -8.15 -0.28
C TYR A 2 20.80 -6.75 0.30
N THR A 3 21.37 -6.65 1.51
CA THR A 3 21.73 -5.38 2.17
C THR A 3 22.62 -4.48 1.31
N ARG A 4 23.64 -5.04 0.64
CA ARG A 4 24.51 -4.28 -0.27
C ARG A 4 23.77 -3.77 -1.50
N MET A 5 22.81 -4.54 -2.02
CA MET A 5 21.97 -4.07 -3.14
C MET A 5 21.04 -2.93 -2.70
N ALA A 6 20.42 -3.03 -1.53
CA ALA A 6 19.58 -1.98 -0.95
C ALA A 6 20.39 -0.69 -0.67
N ALA A 7 21.55 -0.80 -0.03
CA ALA A 7 22.44 0.34 0.21
C ALA A 7 22.88 1.01 -1.10
N THR A 8 23.17 0.21 -2.14
CA THR A 8 23.48 0.75 -3.47
C THR A 8 22.28 1.51 -4.02
N LEU A 9 21.04 0.99 -3.87
CA LEU A 9 19.77 1.61 -4.31
C LEU A 9 19.43 2.91 -3.57
N ASN A 10 19.74 3.02 -2.28
CA ASN A 10 19.48 4.23 -1.50
C ASN A 10 20.49 5.34 -1.78
N ALA A 11 21.76 4.98 -2.04
CA ALA A 11 22.79 5.93 -2.41
C ALA A 11 22.58 6.53 -3.82
N MET A 12 21.62 6.00 -4.58
CA MET A 12 21.35 6.41 -5.95
C MET A 12 20.63 7.75 -6.01
N PRO A 13 21.22 8.76 -6.66
CA PRO A 13 20.48 9.95 -7.03
C PRO A 13 19.36 9.57 -7.99
N ASN A 14 18.10 9.82 -7.64
CA ASN A 14 16.98 9.41 -8.49
C ASN A 14 16.97 10.25 -9.79
N PRO A 15 17.32 9.66 -10.96
CA PRO A 15 17.50 10.41 -12.21
C PRO A 15 16.18 10.90 -12.80
N PHE A 16 15.05 10.48 -12.24
CA PHE A 16 13.77 11.03 -12.62
C PHE A 16 13.57 12.42 -12.02
N PHE A 17 14.15 12.74 -10.86
CA PHE A 17 13.95 14.02 -10.17
C PHE A 17 14.99 15.09 -10.49
N ARG A 18 16.15 14.69 -11.04
CA ARG A 18 17.19 15.60 -11.56
C ARG A 18 17.51 15.30 -13.00
N ASN A 19 17.75 16.33 -13.81
CA ASN A 19 18.12 16.14 -15.20
C ASN A 19 19.65 16.19 -15.35
N PRO A 20 20.34 15.04 -15.48
CA PRO A 20 21.80 15.04 -15.57
C PRO A 20 22.33 15.74 -16.82
N LEU A 21 21.57 15.75 -17.92
CA LEU A 21 21.97 16.46 -19.14
C LEU A 21 21.91 18.00 -18.99
N LYS A 22 21.17 18.49 -17.98
CA LYS A 22 21.10 19.93 -17.65
C LYS A 22 21.98 20.31 -16.46
N GLU A 23 22.66 19.35 -15.83
CA GLU A 23 23.48 19.56 -14.64
C GLU A 23 24.85 18.84 -14.81
N PRO A 24 25.82 19.46 -15.51
CA PRO A 24 27.09 18.81 -15.89
C PRO A 24 27.91 18.32 -14.69
N ARG A 25 27.93 19.10 -13.60
CA ARG A 25 28.59 18.70 -12.35
C ARG A 25 27.94 17.46 -11.75
N TYR A 26 26.62 17.38 -11.72
CA TYR A 26 25.89 16.21 -11.22
C TYR A 26 26.09 14.98 -12.12
N LEU A 27 26.10 15.18 -13.44
CA LEU A 27 26.37 14.12 -14.41
C LEU A 27 27.73 13.44 -14.13
N ILE A 28 28.79 14.22 -13.97
CA ILE A 28 30.16 13.70 -13.81
C ILE A 28 30.42 13.21 -12.38
N THR A 29 29.98 13.94 -11.36
CA THR A 29 30.35 13.62 -9.96
C THR A 29 29.43 12.61 -9.29
N ARG A 30 28.18 12.46 -9.78
CA ARG A 30 27.16 11.64 -9.12
C ARG A 30 26.54 10.60 -10.03
N PHE A 31 26.18 10.94 -11.28
CA PHE A 31 25.43 10.04 -12.16
C PHE A 31 26.31 9.02 -12.90
N LEU A 32 27.40 9.45 -13.56
CA LEU A 32 28.30 8.55 -14.31
C LEU A 32 29.05 7.54 -13.41
N PRO A 33 29.63 7.93 -12.26
CA PRO A 33 30.27 6.97 -11.35
C PRO A 33 29.29 5.95 -10.77
N TRP A 34 28.01 6.29 -10.74
CA TRP A 34 26.93 5.48 -10.21
C TRP A 34 26.36 4.45 -11.21
N LEU A 35 26.40 4.76 -12.52
CA LEU A 35 25.75 3.99 -13.57
C LEU A 35 26.13 2.49 -13.60
N PRO A 36 27.40 2.07 -13.37
CA PRO A 36 27.76 0.65 -13.34
C PRO A 36 27.09 -0.12 -12.19
N GLY A 37 27.02 0.48 -11.00
CA GLY A 37 26.38 -0.10 -9.83
C GLY A 37 24.87 -0.26 -10.04
N PHE A 38 24.23 0.76 -10.63
CA PHE A 38 22.82 0.70 -11.00
C PHE A 38 22.51 -0.38 -12.03
N LEU A 39 23.27 -0.45 -13.13
CA LEU A 39 23.10 -1.48 -14.16
C LEU A 39 23.26 -2.89 -13.56
N SER A 40 24.24 -3.08 -12.67
CA SER A 40 24.42 -4.34 -11.94
C SER A 40 23.19 -4.70 -11.10
N VAL A 41 22.62 -3.73 -10.37
CA VAL A 41 21.41 -3.95 -9.58
C VAL A 41 20.19 -4.23 -10.46
N VAL A 42 19.99 -3.50 -11.55
CA VAL A 42 18.89 -3.73 -12.51
C VAL A 42 18.97 -5.13 -13.10
N LEU A 43 20.15 -5.56 -13.57
CA LEU A 43 20.38 -6.90 -14.12
C LEU A 43 20.19 -8.02 -13.09
N ARG A 44 20.53 -7.76 -11.82
CA ARG A 44 20.36 -8.74 -10.73
C ARG A 44 18.92 -8.80 -10.21
N SER A 45 18.19 -7.69 -10.29
CA SER A 45 16.81 -7.56 -9.82
C SER A 45 15.78 -7.92 -10.89
N SER A 46 16.18 -8.06 -12.15
CA SER A 46 15.30 -8.51 -13.25
C SER A 46 15.05 -10.01 -13.26
N ARG A 47 15.81 -10.80 -12.47
CA ARG A 47 15.52 -12.23 -12.24
C ARG A 47 14.37 -12.35 -11.24
N ARG A 48 13.37 -13.19 -11.52
CA ARG A 48 12.23 -13.43 -10.61
C ARG A 48 12.76 -13.74 -9.21
N THR A 49 12.42 -12.88 -8.27
CA THR A 49 12.81 -12.97 -6.88
C THR A 49 11.83 -13.90 -6.16
N ARG A 50 12.34 -14.96 -5.54
CA ARG A 50 11.54 -15.85 -4.69
C ARG A 50 11.01 -15.08 -3.47
N PRO A 51 9.83 -15.46 -2.93
CA PRO A 51 9.36 -14.94 -1.66
C PRO A 51 10.38 -15.12 -0.54
N VAL A 52 10.43 -14.18 0.41
CA VAL A 52 11.37 -14.23 1.54
C VAL A 52 11.22 -15.52 2.34
N GLU A 53 10.01 -16.01 2.51
CA GLU A 53 9.72 -17.21 3.30
C GLU A 53 10.27 -18.46 2.62
N ALA A 54 10.15 -18.55 1.30
CA ALA A 54 10.73 -19.63 0.52
C ALA A 54 12.27 -19.60 0.54
N VAL A 55 12.88 -18.42 0.59
CA VAL A 55 14.35 -18.29 0.70
C VAL A 55 14.83 -18.67 2.11
N LEU A 56 14.09 -18.31 3.16
CA LEU A 56 14.44 -18.67 4.54
C LEU A 56 14.25 -20.18 4.80
N ALA A 57 13.23 -20.81 4.22
CA ALA A 57 12.99 -22.25 4.35
C ALA A 57 14.12 -23.10 3.73
N ASP A 58 14.81 -22.61 2.70
CA ASP A 58 16.01 -23.29 2.16
C ASP A 58 17.21 -23.20 3.11
N ILE A 59 17.21 -22.24 4.05
CA ILE A 59 18.34 -21.98 4.96
C ILE A 59 18.16 -22.73 6.28
N THR A 60 16.92 -22.86 6.76
CA THR A 60 16.63 -23.48 8.06
C THR A 60 15.25 -24.12 8.07
N ASN A 61 15.08 -25.17 8.88
CA ASN A 61 13.79 -25.78 9.20
C ASN A 61 13.16 -25.24 10.50
N ASN A 62 13.79 -24.26 11.15
CA ASN A 62 13.27 -23.65 12.38
C ASN A 62 12.15 -22.65 12.04
N GLN A 63 10.90 -23.10 12.09
CA GLN A 63 9.72 -22.27 11.77
C GLN A 63 9.60 -21.00 12.63
N PRO A 64 9.76 -21.06 13.98
CA PRO A 64 9.81 -19.85 14.80
C PRO A 64 10.80 -18.78 14.30
N LEU A 65 12.01 -19.19 13.89
CA LEU A 65 13.00 -18.26 13.34
C LEU A 65 12.57 -17.67 11.99
N ILE A 66 11.99 -18.48 11.10
CA ILE A 66 11.45 -18.01 9.82
C ILE A 66 10.36 -16.98 10.05
N ASP A 67 9.42 -17.27 10.95
CA ASP A 67 8.29 -16.39 11.26
C ASP A 67 8.75 -15.08 11.88
N MET A 68 9.66 -15.13 12.85
CA MET A 68 10.24 -13.94 13.48
C MET A 68 10.89 -12.99 12.45
N ILE A 69 11.52 -13.54 11.41
CA ILE A 69 12.13 -12.74 10.34
C ILE A 69 11.08 -12.26 9.33
N SER A 70 10.06 -13.07 9.01
CA SER A 70 9.23 -12.85 7.82
C SER A 70 7.83 -12.30 8.07
N GLN A 71 7.23 -12.54 9.24
CA GLN A 71 5.79 -12.36 9.44
C GLN A 71 5.30 -10.90 9.43
N HIS A 72 6.21 -9.94 9.56
CA HIS A 72 5.91 -8.51 9.43
C HIS A 72 5.96 -8.02 7.98
N PHE A 73 6.39 -8.86 7.03
CA PHE A 73 6.30 -8.58 5.61
C PHE A 73 4.99 -9.13 5.04
N PHE A 74 4.52 -8.52 3.95
CA PHE A 74 3.39 -9.03 3.19
C PHE A 74 3.70 -10.43 2.63
N LYS A 75 2.69 -11.29 2.55
CA LYS A 75 2.80 -12.61 1.92
C LYS A 75 3.34 -12.50 0.49
N GLY A 76 4.32 -13.33 0.17
CA GLY A 76 4.93 -13.33 -1.16
C GLY A 76 5.95 -12.22 -1.38
N THR A 77 6.29 -11.42 -0.36
CA THR A 77 7.26 -10.33 -0.51
C THR A 77 8.59 -10.85 -1.08
N PRO A 78 9.09 -10.26 -2.18
CA PRO A 78 10.41 -10.58 -2.73
C PRO A 78 11.54 -10.55 -1.69
N ALA A 79 12.36 -11.60 -1.62
CA ALA A 79 13.43 -11.71 -0.62
C ALA A 79 14.44 -10.54 -0.65
N ASN A 80 14.73 -9.99 -1.83
CA ASN A 80 15.60 -8.82 -1.96
C ASN A 80 14.98 -7.55 -1.37
N PHE A 81 13.66 -7.42 -1.45
CA PHE A 81 12.92 -6.31 -0.85
C PHE A 81 12.86 -6.48 0.67
N ALA A 82 12.38 -7.64 1.15
CA ALA A 82 12.27 -7.95 2.57
C ALA A 82 13.62 -7.87 3.31
N LEU A 83 14.65 -8.56 2.82
CA LEU A 83 15.97 -8.54 3.49
C LEU A 83 16.75 -7.24 3.26
N GLY A 84 16.34 -6.44 2.26
CA GLY A 84 16.84 -5.09 2.05
C GLY A 84 16.25 -4.08 3.05
N TYR A 85 15.01 -4.30 3.49
CA TYR A 85 14.29 -3.44 4.43
C TYR A 85 15.07 -3.16 5.72
N PHE A 86 15.74 -4.18 6.29
CA PHE A 86 16.55 -4.02 7.50
C PHE A 86 17.71 -3.03 7.34
N ALA A 87 18.23 -2.83 6.11
CA ALA A 87 19.23 -1.81 5.84
C ALA A 87 18.64 -0.40 5.89
N ASN A 88 17.35 -0.26 5.59
CA ASN A 88 16.65 1.01 5.41
C ASN A 88 15.85 1.42 6.66
N PHE A 89 15.56 0.46 7.55
CA PHE A 89 14.71 0.70 8.73
C PHE A 89 15.25 1.79 9.65
N GLN A 90 16.57 1.97 9.70
CA GLN A 90 17.22 3.01 10.50
C GLN A 90 17.21 4.39 9.82
N ASP A 91 16.88 4.47 8.53
CA ASP A 91 16.90 5.71 7.74
C ASP A 91 15.50 6.37 7.64
N TYR A 92 14.58 6.06 8.57
CA TYR A 92 13.23 6.63 8.55
C TYR A 92 13.23 8.13 8.86
N LEU A 93 12.57 8.90 7.99
CA LEU A 93 12.35 10.33 8.16
C LEU A 93 10.91 10.57 8.61
N TYR A 94 10.73 11.41 9.64
CA TYR A 94 9.43 11.79 10.18
C TYR A 94 9.16 13.26 9.85
N PRO A 95 8.07 13.56 9.11
CA PRO A 95 7.70 14.95 8.85
C PRO A 95 7.33 15.65 10.16
N GLN A 96 7.83 16.87 10.34
CA GLN A 96 7.37 17.74 11.41
C GLN A 96 5.86 17.97 11.30
N GLY A 97 5.15 17.92 12.43
CA GLY A 97 3.68 17.95 12.46
C GLY A 97 3.02 16.66 11.98
N GLY A 98 3.78 15.57 11.81
CA GLY A 98 3.27 14.25 11.44
C GLY A 98 3.00 14.09 9.94
N THR A 99 2.60 12.88 9.54
CA THR A 99 2.45 12.51 8.12
C THR A 99 1.39 13.34 7.37
N GLY A 100 0.43 13.92 8.08
CA GLY A 100 -0.60 14.80 7.51
C GLY A 100 -0.06 16.13 6.96
N SER A 101 1.14 16.56 7.37
CA SER A 101 1.73 17.83 6.89
C SER A 101 2.11 17.77 5.40
N ILE A 102 2.49 16.59 4.89
CA ILE A 102 2.85 16.40 3.48
C ILE A 102 1.66 16.70 2.54
N PRO A 103 0.49 16.03 2.64
CA PRO A 103 -0.64 16.32 1.76
C PRO A 103 -1.19 17.74 1.96
N GLN A 104 -1.10 18.32 3.16
CA GLN A 104 -1.47 19.73 3.39
C GLN A 104 -0.57 20.69 2.60
N ALA A 105 0.75 20.51 2.67
CA ALA A 105 1.69 21.33 1.91
C ALA A 105 1.50 21.18 0.39
N LEU A 106 1.23 19.97 -0.09
CA LEU A 106 0.90 19.73 -1.51
C LEU A 106 -0.39 20.44 -1.93
N THR A 107 -1.43 20.39 -1.09
CA THR A 107 -2.71 21.07 -1.33
C THR A 107 -2.49 22.58 -1.47
N GLN A 108 -1.77 23.19 -0.52
CA GLN A 108 -1.44 24.61 -0.55
C GLN A 108 -0.66 24.98 -1.82
N TYR A 109 0.35 24.19 -2.17
CA TYR A 109 1.15 24.43 -3.37
C TYR A 109 0.32 24.35 -4.66
N ILE A 110 -0.55 23.34 -4.79
CA ILE A 110 -1.42 23.15 -5.96
C ILE A 110 -2.37 24.34 -6.11
N THR A 111 -3.04 24.74 -5.02
CA THR A 111 -3.99 25.86 -5.04
C THR A 111 -3.29 27.19 -5.36
N ALA A 112 -2.11 27.44 -4.78
CA ALA A 112 -1.31 28.63 -5.08
C ALA A 112 -0.85 28.72 -6.55
N LYS A 113 -0.82 27.59 -7.27
CA LYS A 113 -0.52 27.53 -8.71
C LYS A 113 -1.77 27.52 -9.60
N GLY A 114 -2.95 27.82 -9.04
CA GLY A 114 -4.21 27.87 -9.77
C GLY A 114 -4.86 26.50 -9.97
N GLY A 115 -4.34 25.44 -9.35
CA GLY A 115 -4.98 24.13 -9.33
C GLY A 115 -6.24 24.13 -8.45
N ARG A 116 -7.23 23.34 -8.85
CA ARG A 116 -8.47 23.16 -8.08
C ARG A 116 -8.47 21.78 -7.44
N ILE A 117 -8.88 21.70 -6.18
CA ILE A 117 -9.04 20.45 -5.43
C ILE A 117 -10.50 20.38 -4.99
N LEU A 118 -11.21 19.38 -5.48
CA LEU A 118 -12.61 19.13 -5.13
C LEU A 118 -12.65 17.98 -4.13
N THR A 119 -13.10 18.26 -2.92
CA THR A 119 -13.33 17.26 -1.86
C THR A 119 -14.81 16.92 -1.79
N ASN A 120 -15.15 15.74 -1.25
CA ASN A 120 -16.53 15.24 -1.22
C ASN A 120 -17.13 15.15 -2.64
N THR A 121 -16.31 14.74 -3.60
CA THR A 121 -16.67 14.62 -5.02
C THR A 121 -16.15 13.28 -5.51
N LYS A 122 -17.02 12.28 -5.56
CA LYS A 122 -16.62 10.92 -5.95
C LYS A 122 -16.80 10.76 -7.45
N ALA A 123 -15.76 10.35 -8.17
CA ALA A 123 -15.90 9.93 -9.56
C ALA A 123 -16.73 8.64 -9.65
N VAL A 124 -17.78 8.64 -10.47
CA VAL A 124 -18.73 7.52 -10.60
C VAL A 124 -18.73 6.92 -12.00
N THR A 125 -18.69 7.75 -13.05
CA THR A 125 -18.67 7.25 -14.44
C THR A 125 -17.64 7.97 -15.29
N ILE A 126 -17.02 7.25 -16.21
CA ILE A 126 -16.07 7.78 -17.19
C ILE A 126 -16.54 7.40 -18.59
N ASP A 127 -16.94 8.39 -19.39
CA ASP A 127 -17.13 8.24 -20.83
C ASP A 127 -15.82 8.62 -21.52
N ALA A 128 -14.99 7.61 -21.81
CA ALA A 128 -13.70 7.82 -22.45
C ALA A 128 -13.80 8.28 -23.91
N ARG A 129 -14.95 8.08 -24.58
CA ARG A 129 -15.17 8.52 -25.96
C ARG A 129 -15.46 10.01 -26.00
N GLN A 130 -16.27 10.50 -25.08
CA GLN A 130 -16.58 11.91 -24.94
C GLN A 130 -15.55 12.66 -24.09
N GLN A 131 -14.67 11.92 -23.42
CA GLN A 131 -13.70 12.44 -22.46
C GLN A 131 -14.36 13.24 -21.33
N ILE A 132 -15.38 12.64 -20.71
CA ILE A 132 -16.15 13.22 -19.61
C ILE A 132 -16.10 12.28 -18.41
N LEU A 133 -15.75 12.83 -17.24
CA LEU A 133 -15.93 12.18 -15.95
C LEU A 133 -17.17 12.77 -15.28
N THR A 134 -18.06 11.92 -14.76
CA THR A 134 -19.23 12.35 -13.98
C THR A 134 -19.03 11.97 -12.52
N ASP A 135 -19.28 12.91 -11.63
CA ASP A 135 -19.24 12.67 -10.18
C ASP A 135 -20.58 12.16 -9.61
N ASP A 136 -20.58 11.89 -8.31
CA ASP A 136 -21.73 11.41 -7.53
C ASP A 136 -22.85 12.43 -7.36
N GLN A 137 -22.63 13.69 -7.74
CA GLN A 137 -23.65 14.73 -7.82
C GLN A 137 -24.20 14.88 -9.24
N GLY A 138 -23.72 14.09 -10.20
CA GLY A 138 -24.10 14.18 -11.61
C GLY A 138 -23.39 15.30 -12.38
N THR A 139 -22.43 15.98 -11.77
CA THR A 139 -21.66 17.05 -12.44
C THR A 139 -20.71 16.44 -13.44
N LYS A 140 -20.68 17.01 -14.65
CA LYS A 140 -19.82 16.56 -15.75
C LYS A 140 -18.53 17.37 -15.80
N HIS A 141 -17.40 16.67 -15.80
CA HIS A 141 -16.04 17.21 -15.85
C HIS A 141 -15.37 16.78 -17.16
N PRO A 142 -15.38 17.63 -18.20
CA PRO A 142 -14.66 17.34 -19.45
C PRO A 142 -13.15 17.39 -19.24
N TYR A 143 -12.39 16.56 -19.96
CA TYR A 143 -10.94 16.49 -19.83
C TYR A 143 -10.21 16.27 -21.17
N ASP A 144 -9.02 16.88 -21.32
CA ASP A 144 -8.10 16.55 -22.40
C ASP A 144 -7.27 15.29 -22.09
N ALA A 145 -6.95 15.10 -20.81
CA ALA A 145 -6.27 13.94 -20.25
C ALA A 145 -6.77 13.67 -18.82
N LEU A 146 -7.03 12.42 -18.51
CA LEU A 146 -7.44 11.96 -17.17
C LEU A 146 -6.29 11.18 -16.52
N LEU A 147 -5.87 11.57 -15.32
CA LEU A 147 -4.92 10.79 -14.51
C LEU A 147 -5.67 10.07 -13.38
N TRP A 148 -5.76 8.75 -13.48
CA TRP A 148 -6.36 7.91 -12.45
C TRP A 148 -5.33 7.53 -11.38
N THR A 149 -5.57 7.95 -10.13
CA THR A 149 -4.68 7.65 -8.98
C THR A 149 -5.32 6.75 -7.93
N ALA A 150 -6.53 6.25 -8.20
CA ALA A 150 -7.27 5.36 -7.32
C ALA A 150 -7.08 3.88 -7.71
N ASP A 151 -7.85 3.00 -7.08
CA ASP A 151 -7.90 1.57 -7.38
C ASP A 151 -8.11 1.31 -8.88
N LEU A 152 -7.22 0.52 -9.50
CA LEU A 152 -7.31 0.30 -10.94
C LEU A 152 -8.49 -0.56 -11.34
N LYS A 153 -8.96 -1.49 -10.51
CA LYS A 153 -10.18 -2.25 -10.82
C LYS A 153 -11.38 -1.30 -10.87
N SER A 154 -11.41 -0.30 -9.98
CA SER A 154 -12.46 0.71 -9.95
C SER A 154 -12.50 1.57 -11.22
N LEU A 155 -11.35 1.91 -11.83
CA LEU A 155 -11.31 2.62 -13.12
C LEU A 155 -12.15 1.89 -14.19
N TYR A 156 -11.93 0.60 -14.36
CA TYR A 156 -12.62 -0.19 -15.39
C TYR A 156 -14.08 -0.47 -15.04
N ARG A 157 -14.42 -0.57 -13.75
CA ARG A 157 -15.83 -0.66 -13.31
C ARG A 157 -16.61 0.62 -13.58
N GLN A 158 -15.95 1.78 -13.61
CA GLN A 158 -16.58 3.09 -13.83
C GLN A 158 -16.65 3.48 -15.31
N LEU A 159 -16.02 2.73 -16.22
CA LEU A 159 -16.16 2.98 -17.65
C LEU A 159 -17.60 2.73 -18.06
N THR A 160 -18.22 3.70 -18.72
CA THR A 160 -19.47 3.44 -19.42
C THR A 160 -19.19 2.41 -20.51
N SER A 161 -19.85 1.26 -20.48
CA SER A 161 -20.00 0.47 -21.70
C SER A 161 -20.52 1.40 -22.80
N PRO A 162 -20.06 1.29 -24.05
CA PRO A 162 -20.58 2.15 -25.10
C PRO A 162 -22.12 2.09 -25.05
N PRO A 163 -22.82 3.24 -24.98
CA PRO A 163 -24.28 3.24 -24.89
C PRO A 163 -24.82 2.40 -26.05
N GLY A 164 -25.67 1.44 -25.68
CA GLY A 164 -26.19 0.40 -26.57
C GLY A 164 -26.47 0.94 -27.96
N SER A 165 -25.64 0.53 -28.91
CA SER A 165 -26.01 0.45 -30.31
C SER A 165 -25.79 -1.01 -30.70
N PRO A 166 -26.74 -1.65 -31.41
CA PRO A 166 -26.47 -2.94 -32.04
C PRO A 166 -25.22 -2.81 -32.93
N PRO A 167 -24.55 -3.92 -33.31
CA PRO A 167 -23.32 -3.90 -34.10
C PRO A 167 -23.56 -3.25 -35.47
N ARG A 168 -23.60 -1.92 -35.53
CA ARG A 168 -23.44 -1.12 -36.73
C ARG A 168 -21.94 -1.04 -36.91
N GLN A 169 -21.43 -1.89 -37.80
CA GLN A 169 -20.10 -1.84 -38.44
C GLN A 169 -19.26 -0.66 -37.94
N THR A 170 -18.72 -0.77 -36.73
CA THR A 170 -17.79 0.21 -36.21
C THR A 170 -16.49 0.02 -36.98
N ALA A 171 -15.80 1.12 -37.30
CA ALA A 171 -14.56 1.04 -38.05
C ALA A 171 -13.59 0.03 -37.37
N PRO A 172 -12.85 -0.81 -38.12
CA PRO A 172 -12.03 -1.91 -37.56
C PRO A 172 -11.02 -1.52 -36.46
N ARG A 173 -10.74 -0.23 -36.32
CA ARG A 173 -9.86 0.34 -35.30
C ARG A 173 -10.52 0.49 -33.94
N GLN A 174 -11.84 0.70 -33.89
CA GLN A 174 -12.58 0.93 -32.64
C GLN A 174 -12.82 -0.39 -31.89
N ASP A 175 -13.12 -1.46 -32.61
CA ASP A 175 -13.24 -2.82 -32.06
C ASP A 175 -11.93 -3.27 -31.40
N LYS A 176 -10.78 -2.99 -32.05
CA LYS A 176 -9.45 -3.29 -31.51
C LYS A 176 -9.12 -2.53 -30.22
N ILE A 177 -9.66 -1.33 -30.00
CA ILE A 177 -9.45 -0.57 -28.76
C ILE A 177 -10.31 -1.17 -27.66
N GLN A 178 -11.57 -1.48 -27.96
CA GLN A 178 -12.48 -2.10 -26.99
C GLN A 178 -11.96 -3.47 -26.52
N ASP A 179 -11.46 -4.29 -27.43
CA ASP A 179 -10.82 -5.56 -27.11
C ASP A 179 -9.62 -5.40 -26.16
N LYS A 180 -8.81 -4.36 -26.36
CA LYS A 180 -7.66 -4.08 -25.49
C LYS A 180 -8.10 -3.64 -24.10
N ILE A 181 -9.11 -2.78 -24.01
CA ILE A 181 -9.69 -2.32 -22.74
C ILE A 181 -10.26 -3.52 -21.98
N GLN A 182 -11.01 -4.40 -22.65
CA GLN A 182 -11.59 -5.59 -22.02
C GLN A 182 -10.54 -6.59 -21.56
N LYS A 183 -9.50 -6.85 -22.38
CA LYS A 183 -8.38 -7.72 -22.00
C LYS A 183 -7.61 -7.17 -20.80
N GLU A 184 -7.38 -5.86 -20.75
CA GLU A 184 -6.73 -5.20 -19.62
C GLU A 184 -7.61 -5.21 -18.36
N ALA A 185 -8.92 -4.97 -18.48
CA ALA A 185 -9.86 -5.08 -17.36
C ALA A 185 -9.89 -6.51 -16.77
N ALA A 186 -9.90 -7.52 -17.64
CA ALA A 186 -9.87 -8.92 -17.24
C ALA A 186 -8.56 -9.28 -16.53
N SER A 187 -7.41 -8.80 -17.01
CA SER A 187 -6.12 -9.06 -16.35
C SER A 187 -6.04 -8.42 -14.96
N TYR A 188 -6.62 -7.23 -14.78
CA TYR A 188 -6.74 -6.61 -13.46
C TYR A 188 -7.68 -7.35 -12.52
N THR A 189 -8.81 -7.85 -13.02
CA THR A 189 -9.77 -8.57 -12.18
C THR A 189 -9.23 -9.93 -11.72
N ALA A 190 -8.40 -10.57 -12.54
CA ALA A 190 -7.82 -11.88 -12.26
C ALA A 190 -6.75 -11.87 -11.13
N VAL A 191 -6.22 -10.70 -10.76
CA VAL A 191 -5.18 -10.60 -9.72
C VAL A 191 -5.80 -10.07 -8.42
N PRO A 192 -5.67 -10.80 -7.29
CA PRO A 192 -6.14 -10.33 -6.00
C PRO A 192 -5.46 -9.04 -5.56
N ALA A 193 -6.18 -8.27 -4.74
CA ALA A 193 -5.59 -7.17 -3.99
C ALA A 193 -4.60 -7.72 -2.95
N GLY A 194 -3.62 -6.89 -2.57
CA GLY A 194 -2.64 -7.22 -1.55
C GLY A 194 -3.24 -7.24 -0.14
N GLU A 195 -2.40 -7.55 0.83
CA GLU A 195 -2.83 -7.58 2.22
C GLU A 195 -3.20 -6.18 2.74
N SER A 196 -4.00 -6.19 3.79
CA SER A 196 -4.47 -5.00 4.48
C SER A 196 -3.90 -4.96 5.91
N VAL A 197 -4.42 -4.06 6.73
CA VAL A 197 -3.95 -3.81 8.08
C VAL A 197 -5.14 -3.62 9.02
N PHE A 198 -4.97 -4.05 10.26
CA PHE A 198 -5.82 -3.66 11.36
C PHE A 198 -5.00 -2.78 12.31
N THR A 199 -5.46 -1.55 12.53
CA THR A 199 -4.78 -0.55 13.36
C THR A 199 -5.67 -0.13 14.52
N ILE A 200 -5.12 -0.14 15.74
CA ILE A 200 -5.69 0.55 16.89
C ILE A 200 -4.92 1.85 17.13
N PHE A 201 -5.66 2.93 17.32
CA PHE A 201 -5.16 4.23 17.76
C PHE A 201 -5.58 4.39 19.21
N LEU A 202 -4.61 4.46 20.12
CA LEU A 202 -4.86 4.63 21.55
C LEU A 202 -4.45 6.02 21.98
N ALA A 203 -5.33 6.74 22.67
CA ALA A 203 -4.96 7.88 23.49
C ALA A 203 -4.69 7.39 24.91
N VAL A 204 -3.49 7.68 25.42
CA VAL A 204 -3.01 7.12 26.68
C VAL A 204 -2.68 8.24 27.66
N ASP A 205 -3.16 8.12 28.89
CA ASP A 205 -2.87 9.01 30.02
C ASP A 205 -1.51 8.68 30.62
N SER A 206 -0.47 8.90 29.82
CA SER A 206 0.92 8.71 30.21
C SER A 206 1.82 9.59 29.33
N PRO A 207 2.87 10.19 29.90
CA PRO A 207 3.79 11.00 29.11
C PRO A 207 4.59 10.10 28.13
N PRO A 208 4.97 10.60 26.93
CA PRO A 208 5.72 9.82 25.93
C PRO A 208 6.99 9.18 26.50
N GLU A 209 7.67 9.84 27.44
CA GLU A 209 8.89 9.39 28.12
C GLU A 209 8.70 8.07 28.87
N SER A 210 7.47 7.71 29.25
CA SER A 210 7.18 6.39 29.83
C SER A 210 7.45 5.24 28.85
N PHE A 211 7.48 5.54 27.55
CA PHE A 211 7.67 4.57 26.47
C PHE A 211 9.08 4.64 25.85
N SER A 212 9.86 5.69 26.14
CA SER A 212 11.19 5.89 25.55
C SER A 212 12.23 4.86 26.02
N GLN A 213 11.99 4.22 27.17
CA GLN A 213 12.82 3.13 27.69
C GLN A 213 12.72 1.85 26.84
N ILE A 214 11.66 1.72 26.05
CA ILE A 214 11.37 0.53 25.23
C ILE A 214 11.72 0.77 23.77
N SER A 215 11.39 1.95 23.24
CA SER A 215 11.61 2.28 21.83
C SER A 215 11.84 3.77 21.59
N HIS A 216 12.39 4.09 20.43
CA HIS A 216 12.58 5.48 19.97
C HIS A 216 11.39 6.01 19.16
N GLY A 217 10.19 5.46 19.33
CA GLY A 217 8.95 5.95 18.71
C GLY A 217 8.47 5.21 17.46
N HIS A 218 9.22 4.25 16.92
CA HIS A 218 8.75 3.34 15.86
C HIS A 218 9.55 2.05 15.89
N PHE A 219 8.86 0.91 15.95
CA PHE A 219 9.50 -0.40 15.99
C PHE A 219 8.51 -1.50 15.61
N ILE A 220 9.08 -2.68 15.30
CA ILE A 220 8.33 -3.91 15.09
C ILE A 220 8.54 -4.80 16.32
N TYR A 221 7.46 -5.34 16.87
CA TYR A 221 7.49 -6.17 18.06
C TYR A 221 6.66 -7.43 17.90
N THR A 222 7.28 -8.59 18.13
CA THR A 222 6.57 -9.86 18.19
C THR A 222 6.55 -10.33 19.65
N PRO A 223 5.37 -10.45 20.30
CA PRO A 223 5.27 -10.82 21.71
C PRO A 223 5.77 -12.23 22.02
N LYS A 224 5.61 -13.17 21.08
CA LYS A 224 5.97 -14.58 21.25
C LYS A 224 6.90 -15.05 20.15
N THR A 225 8.06 -15.56 20.53
CA THR A 225 9.07 -16.08 19.60
C THR A 225 8.61 -17.27 18.77
N GLN A 226 7.52 -17.94 19.18
CA GLN A 226 6.87 -18.99 18.41
C GLN A 226 6.48 -18.54 16.98
N GLY A 227 6.11 -17.27 16.81
CA GLY A 227 5.63 -16.75 15.53
C GLY A 227 4.27 -17.32 15.09
N LEU A 228 3.77 -16.85 13.95
CA LEU A 228 2.42 -17.17 13.48
C LEU A 228 2.25 -18.62 12.99
N GLY A 229 3.30 -19.28 12.52
CA GLY A 229 3.26 -20.61 11.92
C GLY A 229 2.12 -20.77 10.90
N SER A 230 1.33 -21.82 11.06
CA SER A 230 0.16 -22.10 10.20
C SER A 230 -1.03 -21.17 10.42
N THR A 231 -1.03 -20.32 11.45
CA THR A 231 -2.16 -19.46 11.85
C THR A 231 -2.56 -18.48 10.75
N HIS A 232 -1.59 -17.81 10.12
CA HIS A 232 -1.80 -16.83 9.04
C HIS A 232 -1.82 -17.44 7.63
N ARG A 233 -1.64 -18.77 7.53
CA ARG A 233 -1.57 -19.53 6.27
C ARG A 233 -2.69 -20.58 6.23
N GLN A 234 -2.38 -21.82 6.58
CA GLN A 234 -3.29 -22.95 6.44
C GLN A 234 -4.56 -22.78 7.30
N ARG A 235 -4.45 -22.34 8.56
CA ARG A 235 -5.62 -22.14 9.43
C ARG A 235 -6.55 -21.06 8.86
N LEU A 236 -5.99 -19.92 8.46
CA LEU A 236 -6.75 -18.85 7.80
C LEU A 236 -7.40 -19.32 6.49
N ALA A 237 -6.64 -20.02 5.63
CA ALA A 237 -7.17 -20.56 4.38
C ALA A 237 -8.34 -21.52 4.61
N ASN A 238 -8.21 -22.41 5.61
CA ASN A 238 -9.28 -23.33 5.99
C ASN A 238 -10.52 -22.58 6.51
N ILE A 239 -10.33 -21.58 7.38
CA ILE A 239 -11.42 -20.73 7.88
C ILE A 239 -12.18 -20.07 6.73
N LYS A 240 -11.47 -19.50 5.74
CA LYS A 240 -12.10 -18.87 4.57
C LYS A 240 -12.82 -19.91 3.70
N ALA A 241 -12.18 -21.05 3.41
CA ALA A 241 -12.75 -22.09 2.57
C ALA A 241 -14.06 -22.68 3.14
N ARG A 242 -14.17 -22.82 4.46
CA ARG A 242 -15.35 -23.37 5.14
C ARG A 242 -16.14 -22.34 5.93
N PHE A 243 -16.03 -21.06 5.58
CA PHE A 243 -16.53 -19.95 6.41
C PHE A 243 -17.99 -20.10 6.85
N ALA A 244 -18.87 -20.60 5.97
CA ALA A 244 -20.28 -20.85 6.29
C ALA A 244 -20.50 -21.88 7.42
N ALA A 245 -19.55 -22.81 7.62
CA ALA A 245 -19.56 -23.81 8.69
C ALA A 245 -18.65 -23.42 9.87
N THR A 246 -17.87 -22.35 9.77
CA THR A 246 -16.97 -21.88 10.83
C THR A 246 -17.79 -21.15 11.90
N SER A 247 -17.80 -21.67 13.12
CA SER A 247 -18.50 -21.01 14.24
C SER A 247 -17.81 -19.70 14.65
N LYS A 248 -18.57 -18.75 15.21
CA LYS A 248 -18.01 -17.51 15.78
C LYS A 248 -16.92 -17.80 16.82
N ASN A 249 -17.13 -18.79 17.69
CA ASN A 249 -16.17 -19.17 18.73
C ASN A 249 -14.85 -19.66 18.14
N GLU A 250 -14.92 -20.46 17.07
CA GLU A 250 -13.71 -20.91 16.37
C GLU A 250 -12.93 -19.73 15.78
N LEU A 251 -13.62 -18.79 15.13
CA LEU A 251 -12.98 -17.62 14.54
C LEU A 251 -12.38 -16.69 15.61
N LEU A 252 -13.07 -16.51 16.73
CA LEU A 252 -12.55 -15.72 17.86
C LEU A 252 -11.36 -16.38 18.55
N ALA A 253 -11.34 -17.72 18.64
CA ALA A 253 -10.18 -18.46 19.13
C ALA A 253 -8.97 -18.30 18.19
N TRP A 254 -9.19 -18.43 16.87
CA TRP A 254 -8.16 -18.13 15.88
C TRP A 254 -7.65 -16.70 16.00
N LEU A 255 -8.55 -15.71 16.16
CA LEU A 255 -8.18 -14.30 16.26
C LEU A 255 -7.34 -14.03 17.51
N ARG A 256 -7.66 -14.66 18.64
CA ARG A 256 -6.87 -14.57 19.87
C ARG A 256 -5.45 -15.11 19.66
N ASP A 257 -5.32 -16.31 19.08
CA ASP A 257 -4.01 -16.88 18.73
C ASP A 257 -3.25 -15.97 17.77
N PHE A 258 -3.95 -15.46 16.76
CA PHE A 258 -3.40 -14.58 15.74
C PHE A 258 -2.81 -13.33 16.38
N CYS A 259 -3.56 -12.60 17.22
CA CYS A 259 -3.04 -11.43 17.93
C CYS A 259 -1.84 -11.79 18.82
N ALA A 260 -1.92 -12.87 19.60
CA ALA A 260 -0.85 -13.24 20.53
C ALA A 260 0.48 -13.61 19.85
N LEU A 261 0.44 -14.08 18.59
CA LEU A 261 1.59 -14.58 17.84
C LEU A 261 2.10 -13.61 16.76
N ASN A 262 1.33 -12.59 16.39
CA ASN A 262 1.66 -11.69 15.29
C ASN A 262 2.76 -10.69 15.66
N ALA A 263 3.41 -10.16 14.64
CA ALA A 263 4.26 -8.97 14.75
C ALA A 263 3.37 -7.73 14.70
N TYR A 264 3.65 -6.80 15.60
CA TYR A 264 3.03 -5.48 15.67
C TYR A 264 3.99 -4.43 15.16
N GLU A 265 3.53 -3.57 14.27
CA GLU A 265 4.18 -2.29 14.00
C GLU A 265 3.60 -1.25 14.96
N ILE A 266 4.46 -0.66 15.80
CA ILE A 266 4.05 0.27 16.84
C ILE A 266 4.75 1.60 16.61
N SER A 267 3.99 2.69 16.56
CA SER A 267 4.50 4.06 16.49
C SER A 267 3.95 4.92 17.62
N ILE A 268 4.81 5.77 18.17
CA ILE A 268 4.52 6.74 19.22
C ILE A 268 5.04 8.10 18.72
N PRO A 269 4.27 8.82 17.89
CA PRO A 269 4.76 10.02 17.20
C PRO A 269 5.27 11.11 18.14
N ALA A 270 4.69 11.23 19.34
CA ALA A 270 5.10 12.20 20.34
C ALA A 270 6.53 12.01 20.87
N LEU A 271 7.14 10.82 20.68
CA LEU A 271 8.56 10.60 20.97
C LEU A 271 9.49 11.27 19.93
N LYS A 272 8.98 11.65 18.76
CA LYS A 272 9.71 12.37 17.72
C LYS A 272 9.34 13.85 17.67
N ASP A 273 8.05 14.15 17.84
CA ASP A 273 7.51 15.50 17.82
C ASP A 273 6.50 15.67 18.97
N PRO A 274 6.91 16.27 20.10
CA PRO A 274 6.06 16.43 21.28
C PRO A 274 4.75 17.19 21.00
N SER A 275 4.66 17.98 19.93
CA SER A 275 3.44 18.70 19.57
C SER A 275 2.31 17.80 19.10
N LEU A 276 2.60 16.52 18.80
CA LEU A 276 1.63 15.52 18.34
C LEU A 276 0.79 14.90 19.47
N ALA A 277 1.03 15.28 20.73
CA ALA A 277 0.19 14.90 21.85
C ALA A 277 0.06 16.05 22.87
N PRO A 278 -1.05 16.12 23.63
CA PRO A 278 -1.16 17.04 24.76
C PRO A 278 -0.10 16.76 25.84
N PRO A 279 0.30 17.76 26.65
CA PRO A 279 1.22 17.56 27.77
C PRO A 279 0.77 16.42 28.71
N GLY A 280 1.73 15.58 29.11
CA GLY A 280 1.50 14.45 30.03
C GLY A 280 0.74 13.25 29.42
N LYS A 281 0.39 13.31 28.13
CA LYS A 281 -0.35 12.25 27.41
C LYS A 281 0.42 11.84 26.16
N THR A 282 0.06 10.69 25.59
CA THR A 282 0.63 10.25 24.32
C THR A 282 -0.38 9.47 23.49
N GLY A 283 -0.07 9.32 22.19
CA GLY A 283 -0.82 8.50 21.26
C GLY A 283 0.02 7.30 20.80
N LEU A 284 -0.56 6.10 20.83
CA LEU A 284 0.03 4.89 20.26
C LEU A 284 -0.74 4.52 18.99
N VAL A 285 -0.01 4.29 17.89
CA VAL A 285 -0.53 3.71 16.65
C VAL A 285 0.02 2.30 16.55
N ILE A 286 -0.86 1.30 16.67
CA ILE A 286 -0.47 -0.11 16.75
C ILE A 286 -1.16 -0.86 15.63
N SER A 287 -0.39 -1.48 14.76
CA SER A 287 -0.85 -2.13 13.55
C SER A 287 -0.39 -3.58 13.48
N LEU A 288 -1.21 -4.44 12.88
CA LEU A 288 -0.81 -5.76 12.41
C LEU A 288 -1.41 -6.02 11.02
N LEU A 289 -0.78 -6.89 10.23
CA LEU A 289 -1.30 -7.27 8.92
C LEU A 289 -2.61 -8.06 9.09
N MET A 290 -3.60 -7.77 8.25
CA MET A 290 -4.93 -8.37 8.31
C MET A 290 -5.45 -8.74 6.92
N ASP A 291 -6.12 -9.88 6.83
CA ASP A 291 -6.74 -10.35 5.60
C ASP A 291 -8.06 -9.60 5.35
N GLY A 292 -8.08 -8.80 4.28
CA GLY A 292 -9.24 -7.98 3.93
C GLY A 292 -10.43 -8.77 3.39
N GLU A 293 -10.17 -9.91 2.75
CA GLU A 293 -11.22 -10.81 2.28
C GLU A 293 -11.97 -11.42 3.47
N LEU A 294 -11.25 -11.92 4.48
CA LEU A 294 -11.85 -12.39 5.73
C LEU A 294 -12.71 -11.32 6.38
N CYS A 295 -12.23 -10.08 6.47
CA CYS A 295 -13.02 -8.96 7.02
C CYS A 295 -14.31 -8.75 6.23
N THR A 296 -14.26 -8.82 4.90
CA THR A 296 -15.44 -8.70 4.03
C THR A 296 -16.42 -9.86 4.23
N MET A 297 -15.92 -11.08 4.41
CA MET A 297 -16.76 -12.25 4.69
C MET A 297 -17.50 -12.13 6.03
N ILE A 298 -16.81 -11.65 7.07
CA ILE A 298 -17.38 -11.41 8.40
C ILE A 298 -18.42 -10.29 8.36
N ASP A 299 -18.16 -9.23 7.61
CA ASP A 299 -19.11 -8.13 7.40
C ASP A 299 -20.40 -8.60 6.75
N LYS A 300 -20.29 -9.38 5.67
CA LYS A 300 -21.45 -10.00 5.01
C LYS A 300 -22.23 -10.95 5.92
N ALA A 301 -21.58 -11.54 6.93
CA ALA A 301 -22.24 -12.36 7.94
C ALA A 301 -22.90 -11.56 9.08
N GLY A 302 -22.75 -10.22 9.09
CA GLY A 302 -23.49 -9.33 9.99
C GLY A 302 -22.91 -9.14 11.39
N TRP A 303 -21.66 -9.57 11.64
CA TRP A 303 -21.07 -9.51 12.99
C TRP A 303 -19.67 -8.88 13.04
N PHE A 304 -19.30 -8.08 12.04
CA PHE A 304 -17.99 -7.42 11.99
C PHE A 304 -17.73 -6.48 13.17
N ALA A 305 -18.76 -5.86 13.75
CA ALA A 305 -18.61 -5.03 14.95
C ALA A 305 -18.04 -5.82 16.15
N GLU A 306 -18.51 -7.06 16.35
CA GLU A 306 -18.02 -7.96 17.39
C GLU A 306 -16.56 -8.38 17.12
N PHE A 307 -16.26 -8.76 15.87
CA PHE A 307 -14.90 -9.10 15.45
C PHE A 307 -13.92 -7.95 15.66
N LYS A 308 -14.29 -6.73 15.24
CA LYS A 308 -13.50 -5.52 15.40
C LYS A 308 -13.22 -5.21 16.87
N LYS A 309 -14.23 -5.35 17.74
CA LYS A 309 -14.06 -5.18 19.19
C LYS A 309 -13.12 -6.23 19.76
N ALA A 310 -13.33 -7.50 19.44
CA ALA A 310 -12.51 -8.60 19.94
C ALA A 310 -11.04 -8.48 19.49
N ALA A 311 -10.79 -8.11 18.23
CA ALA A 311 -9.43 -7.86 17.73
C ALA A 311 -8.73 -6.78 18.54
N ALA A 312 -9.39 -5.63 18.75
CA ALA A 312 -8.83 -4.55 19.55
C ALA A 312 -8.56 -4.96 21.01
N ASP A 313 -9.49 -5.71 21.62
CA ASP A 313 -9.34 -6.23 22.98
C ASP A 313 -8.14 -7.18 23.09
N TYR A 314 -8.02 -8.17 22.18
CA TYR A 314 -6.91 -9.12 22.19
C TYR A 314 -5.55 -8.48 21.87
N MET A 315 -5.51 -7.45 21.02
CA MET A 315 -4.29 -6.68 20.77
C MET A 315 -3.81 -5.96 22.03
N ILE A 316 -4.73 -5.31 22.77
CA ILE A 316 -4.40 -4.62 24.03
C ILE A 316 -3.98 -5.63 25.10
N GLU A 317 -4.73 -6.73 25.27
CA GLU A 317 -4.40 -7.83 26.20
C GLU A 317 -2.98 -8.35 25.93
N THR A 318 -2.66 -8.60 24.67
CA THR A 318 -1.34 -9.10 24.24
C THR A 318 -0.23 -8.11 24.57
N LEU A 319 -0.40 -6.83 24.25
CA LEU A 319 0.64 -5.82 24.48
C LEU A 319 0.80 -5.49 25.96
N GLU A 320 -0.28 -5.50 26.74
CA GLU A 320 -0.23 -5.30 28.19
C GLU A 320 0.53 -6.43 28.88
N ALA A 321 0.25 -7.67 28.50
CA ALA A 321 0.91 -8.84 29.07
C ALA A 321 2.39 -8.99 28.68
N SER A 322 2.90 -8.19 27.73
CA SER A 322 4.20 -8.40 27.13
C SER A 322 5.14 -7.19 27.21
N ILE A 323 4.74 -6.04 26.68
CA ILE A 323 5.64 -4.89 26.51
C ILE A 323 5.16 -3.61 27.21
N TYR A 324 3.85 -3.47 27.46
CA TYR A 324 3.28 -2.30 28.12
C TYR A 324 2.41 -2.66 29.35
N PRO A 325 2.99 -3.15 30.45
CA PRO A 325 2.23 -3.48 31.66
C PRO A 325 1.36 -2.32 32.15
N GLY A 326 0.10 -2.62 32.45
CA GLY A 326 -0.90 -1.63 32.89
C GLY A 326 -1.45 -0.72 31.79
N LEU A 327 -1.21 -1.03 30.51
CA LEU A 327 -1.69 -0.21 29.38
C LEU A 327 -3.20 0.01 29.42
N ALA A 328 -4.03 -1.03 29.63
CA ALA A 328 -5.49 -0.89 29.55
C ALA A 328 -6.05 0.15 30.53
N GLN A 329 -5.46 0.25 31.73
CA GLN A 329 -5.90 1.19 32.77
C GLN A 329 -5.63 2.65 32.40
N LYS A 330 -4.69 2.89 31.48
CA LYS A 330 -4.27 4.23 31.05
C LYS A 330 -4.94 4.67 29.75
N ILE A 331 -5.74 3.83 29.10
CA ILE A 331 -6.41 4.18 27.84
C ILE A 331 -7.54 5.18 28.14
N ILE A 332 -7.42 6.39 27.60
CA ILE A 332 -8.46 7.43 27.66
C ILE A 332 -9.56 7.10 26.66
N PHE A 333 -9.17 6.83 25.41
CA PHE A 333 -10.05 6.35 24.37
C PHE A 333 -9.25 5.58 23.32
N ARG A 334 -9.97 4.80 22.50
CA ARG A 334 -9.41 4.09 21.36
C ARG A 334 -10.24 4.27 20.11
N GLN A 335 -9.59 4.21 18.96
CA GLN A 335 -10.22 4.10 17.65
C GLN A 335 -9.57 2.97 16.85
N THR A 336 -10.28 2.44 15.86
CA THR A 336 -9.80 1.35 15.02
C THR A 336 -9.93 1.74 13.54
N ALA A 337 -8.90 1.47 12.76
CA ALA A 337 -9.01 1.39 11.30
C ALA A 337 -8.84 -0.06 10.87
N THR A 338 -9.74 -0.55 10.02
CA THR A 338 -9.76 -1.94 9.54
C THR A 338 -9.66 -1.98 8.02
N PRO A 339 -9.54 -3.17 7.41
CA PRO A 339 -9.62 -3.29 5.96
C PRO A 339 -10.91 -2.66 5.39
N LEU A 340 -12.04 -2.79 6.09
CA LEU A 340 -13.30 -2.15 5.67
C LEU A 340 -13.24 -0.61 5.76
N THR A 341 -12.58 -0.05 6.79
CA THR A 341 -12.36 1.39 6.87
C THR A 341 -11.54 1.90 5.67
N ILE A 342 -10.57 1.12 5.21
CA ILE A 342 -9.75 1.46 4.04
C ILE A 342 -10.57 1.36 2.75
N MET A 343 -11.40 0.33 2.62
CA MET A 343 -12.34 0.17 1.50
C MET A 343 -13.30 1.37 1.42
N GLU A 344 -13.88 1.75 2.56
CA GLU A 344 -14.82 2.87 2.66
C GLU A 344 -14.16 4.21 2.31
N ARG A 345 -13.00 4.50 2.91
CA ARG A 345 -12.35 5.81 2.77
C ARG A 345 -11.58 5.99 1.46
N PHE A 346 -11.00 4.92 0.93
CA PHE A 346 -10.06 5.00 -0.20
C PHE A 346 -10.50 4.19 -1.41
N ALA A 347 -11.63 3.49 -1.34
CA ALA A 347 -12.13 2.62 -2.41
C ALA A 347 -11.08 1.59 -2.91
N SER A 348 -10.16 1.19 -2.03
CA SER A 348 -9.13 0.20 -2.33
C SER A 348 -9.71 -1.20 -2.23
N ASP A 349 -9.55 -2.04 -3.26
CA ASP A 349 -10.04 -3.41 -3.27
C ASP A 349 -9.52 -4.20 -2.05
N ASN A 350 -10.42 -4.86 -1.33
CA ASN A 350 -10.17 -5.54 -0.04
C ASN A 350 -9.38 -4.73 1.00
N GLY A 351 -9.38 -3.39 0.89
CA GLY A 351 -8.64 -2.53 1.80
C GLY A 351 -7.13 -2.66 1.66
N ALA A 352 -6.63 -3.11 0.51
CA ALA A 352 -5.21 -3.33 0.30
C ALA A 352 -4.40 -2.04 0.48
N ILE A 353 -3.29 -2.14 1.22
CA ILE A 353 -2.36 -1.03 1.48
C ILE A 353 -1.12 -1.04 0.58
N THR A 354 -0.99 -2.08 -0.25
CA THR A 354 0.12 -2.24 -1.21
C THR A 354 -0.36 -2.43 -2.66
N GLY A 355 -1.65 -2.23 -2.94
CA GLY A 355 -2.21 -2.43 -4.27
C GLY A 355 -2.39 -3.92 -4.57
N TRP A 356 -1.58 -4.48 -5.47
CA TRP A 356 -1.68 -5.87 -5.93
C TRP A 356 -1.05 -6.85 -4.92
N SER A 357 -1.61 -8.07 -4.81
CA SER A 357 -0.96 -9.15 -4.07
C SER A 357 0.42 -9.48 -4.65
N LEU A 358 1.36 -9.83 -3.76
CA LEU A 358 2.71 -10.26 -4.12
C LEU A 358 2.82 -11.78 -4.28
N GLU A 359 1.74 -12.53 -4.04
CA GLU A 359 1.69 -13.99 -4.18
C GLU A 359 1.59 -14.45 -5.65
N ALA A 360 1.22 -13.54 -6.56
CA ALA A 360 1.10 -13.77 -7.99
C ALA A 360 1.79 -12.65 -8.80
N PRO A 361 2.19 -12.91 -10.06
CA PRO A 361 2.71 -11.86 -10.93
C PRO A 361 1.70 -10.70 -11.08
N PRO A 362 2.12 -9.45 -10.84
CA PRO A 362 1.22 -8.32 -10.92
C PRO A 362 0.87 -7.99 -12.38
N PRO A 363 -0.32 -7.42 -12.66
CA PRO A 363 -0.77 -7.07 -14.00
C PRO A 363 -0.20 -5.70 -14.47
N VAL A 364 0.78 -5.17 -13.74
CA VAL A 364 1.41 -3.85 -13.96
C VAL A 364 2.93 -3.99 -13.97
N PRO A 365 3.69 -2.98 -14.45
CA PRO A 365 5.14 -3.04 -14.40
C PRO A 365 5.67 -3.35 -12.99
N ALA A 366 6.61 -4.29 -12.93
CA ALA A 366 7.23 -4.73 -11.67
C ALA A 366 8.76 -4.78 -11.73
N THR A 367 9.33 -4.08 -12.69
CA THR A 367 10.78 -3.98 -12.86
C THR A 367 11.18 -2.53 -13.09
N LEU A 368 12.41 -2.18 -12.70
CA LEU A 368 12.96 -0.85 -12.97
C LEU A 368 13.01 -0.53 -14.47
N ALA A 369 13.29 -1.52 -15.32
CA ALA A 369 13.27 -1.36 -16.77
C ALA A 369 11.87 -1.03 -17.32
N GLY A 370 10.82 -1.59 -16.70
CA GLY A 370 9.43 -1.35 -17.08
C GLY A 370 8.83 -0.05 -16.54
N ILE A 371 9.54 0.71 -15.70
CA ILE A 371 8.96 1.81 -14.94
C ILE A 371 8.40 2.94 -15.80
N MET A 372 8.99 3.18 -16.98
CA MET A 372 8.49 4.18 -17.94
C MET A 372 7.15 3.83 -18.58
N ASN A 373 6.70 2.57 -18.44
CA ASN A 373 5.39 2.11 -18.91
C ASN A 373 4.28 2.23 -17.85
N THR A 374 4.62 2.63 -16.62
CA THR A 374 3.65 2.78 -15.52
C THR A 374 2.46 3.67 -15.82
N PRO A 375 2.55 4.78 -16.59
CA PRO A 375 1.40 5.65 -16.77
C PRO A 375 0.39 5.16 -17.82
N LYS A 376 0.70 4.09 -18.55
CA LYS A 376 -0.09 3.66 -19.72
C LYS A 376 -1.36 2.90 -19.31
N THR A 377 -2.44 3.18 -20.02
CA THR A 377 -3.67 2.36 -20.05
C THR A 377 -4.05 2.08 -21.51
N ALA A 378 -4.91 1.10 -21.76
CA ALA A 378 -5.52 0.85 -23.06
C ALA A 378 -6.59 1.90 -23.44
N ILE A 379 -7.03 2.70 -22.47
CA ILE A 379 -8.08 3.70 -22.64
C ILE A 379 -7.45 4.99 -23.19
N PRO A 380 -7.87 5.49 -24.36
CA PRO A 380 -7.33 6.72 -24.92
C PRO A 380 -7.46 7.91 -23.95
N ALA A 381 -6.41 8.73 -23.86
CA ALA A 381 -6.33 9.91 -23.01
C ALA A 381 -6.48 9.66 -21.48
N VAL A 382 -6.49 8.40 -21.04
CA VAL A 382 -6.51 8.04 -19.62
C VAL A 382 -5.16 7.43 -19.23
N TYR A 383 -4.61 7.93 -18.14
CA TYR A 383 -3.31 7.55 -17.57
C TYR A 383 -3.51 7.06 -16.14
N LYS A 384 -2.48 6.40 -15.59
CA LYS A 384 -2.51 5.90 -14.21
C LYS A 384 -1.27 6.28 -13.41
N ALA A 385 -1.41 6.40 -12.09
CA ALA A 385 -0.30 6.56 -11.15
C ALA A 385 -0.69 6.05 -9.76
N GLY A 386 0.26 6.00 -8.83
CA GLY A 386 0.01 5.60 -7.45
C GLY A 386 0.20 4.10 -7.21
N GLN A 387 -0.31 3.61 -6.08
CA GLN A 387 -0.02 2.27 -5.57
C GLN A 387 -0.45 1.13 -6.50
N TRP A 388 -1.47 1.37 -7.34
CA TRP A 388 -1.98 0.37 -8.28
C TRP A 388 -1.23 0.37 -9.62
N ALA A 389 -0.38 1.36 -9.90
CA ALA A 389 0.29 1.51 -11.19
C ALA A 389 1.65 0.78 -11.32
N TYR A 390 2.20 0.28 -10.21
CA TYR A 390 3.48 -0.43 -10.14
C TYR A 390 3.50 -1.40 -8.94
N SER A 391 4.23 -2.51 -9.02
CA SER A 391 4.40 -3.45 -7.90
C SER A 391 5.88 -3.88 -7.73
N PRO A 392 6.44 -3.93 -6.51
CA PRO A 392 5.83 -3.55 -5.23
C PRO A 392 5.59 -2.03 -5.15
N SER A 393 4.56 -1.64 -4.42
CA SER A 393 4.16 -0.24 -4.27
C SER A 393 4.79 0.42 -3.03
N GLY A 394 4.38 1.64 -2.71
CA GLY A 394 4.86 2.43 -1.59
C GLY A 394 4.90 3.92 -1.93
N VAL A 395 5.01 4.78 -0.92
CA VAL A 395 4.96 6.25 -1.09
C VAL A 395 6.00 6.76 -2.12
N PRO A 396 7.29 6.35 -2.07
CA PRO A 396 8.27 6.82 -3.07
C PRO A 396 7.92 6.42 -4.51
N ILE A 397 7.40 5.19 -4.70
CA ILE A 397 6.97 4.69 -6.00
C ILE A 397 5.71 5.40 -6.49
N ALA A 398 4.75 5.69 -5.59
CA ALA A 398 3.56 6.46 -5.92
C ALA A 398 3.90 7.86 -6.45
N ILE A 399 4.84 8.56 -5.79
CA ILE A 399 5.33 9.87 -6.25
C ILE A 399 6.03 9.74 -7.61
N LEU A 400 6.88 8.72 -7.78
CA LEU A 400 7.61 8.48 -9.03
C LEU A 400 6.67 8.20 -10.21
N THR A 401 5.68 7.32 -10.04
CA THR A 401 4.67 7.04 -11.07
C THR A 401 3.86 8.29 -11.43
N GLY A 402 3.49 9.12 -10.44
CA GLY A 402 2.83 10.42 -10.68
C GLY A 402 3.68 11.36 -11.55
N ARG A 403 5.00 11.42 -11.29
CA ARG A 403 5.92 12.21 -12.09
C ARG A 403 6.05 11.71 -13.53
N ILE A 404 6.18 10.39 -13.71
CA ILE A 404 6.26 9.77 -15.04
C ILE A 404 4.96 10.00 -15.81
N ALA A 405 3.80 9.90 -15.14
CA ALA A 405 2.50 10.21 -15.75
C ALA A 405 2.40 11.67 -16.20
N ALA A 406 2.85 12.62 -15.39
CA ALA A 406 2.87 14.03 -15.77
C ALA A 406 3.71 14.27 -17.04
N TRP A 407 4.85 13.58 -17.21
CA TRP A 407 5.65 13.66 -18.44
C TRP A 407 4.94 13.06 -19.65
N ALA A 408 4.30 11.91 -19.48
CA ALA A 408 3.53 11.25 -20.54
C ALA A 408 2.37 12.13 -21.02
N ILE A 409 1.60 12.71 -20.09
CA ILE A 409 0.49 13.62 -20.37
C ILE A 409 0.99 14.86 -21.13
N ARG A 410 2.01 15.55 -20.61
CA ARG A 410 2.58 16.74 -21.27
C ARG A 410 3.06 16.44 -22.69
N SER A 411 3.68 15.28 -22.91
CA SER A 411 4.17 14.87 -24.22
C SER A 411 3.03 14.56 -25.19
N ALA A 412 1.93 14.00 -24.70
CA ALA A 412 0.75 13.72 -25.51
C ALA A 412 -0.01 15.00 -25.89
N LEU A 413 -0.19 15.93 -24.95
CA LEU A 413 -0.85 17.22 -25.21
C LEU A 413 -0.08 18.06 -26.23
N LYS A 414 1.26 18.10 -26.15
CA LYS A 414 2.11 18.80 -27.13
C LYS A 414 2.04 18.25 -28.56
N LYS A 415 1.61 17.00 -28.75
CA LYS A 415 1.44 16.40 -30.08
C LYS A 415 0.08 16.72 -30.69
N ARG A 416 -0.85 17.26 -29.89
CA ARG A 416 -2.20 17.65 -30.31
C ARG A 416 -2.29 19.13 -30.69
N THR A 417 -1.46 19.96 -30.06
CA THR A 417 -1.15 21.35 -30.46
C THR A 417 -0.14 21.34 -31.59
#